data_AF-A0A1Q7C7C0-F1
#
_entry.id   AF-A0A1Q7C7C0-F1
#
_cell.length_a   1.000
_cell.length_b   1.000
_cell.length_c   1.000
_cell.angle_alpha   90.00
_cell.angle_beta   90.00
_cell.angle_gamma   90.00
#
_symmetry.space_group_name_H-M   'P 1'
#
loop_
_entity.id
_entity.type
_entity.pdbx_description
1 polymer ?
#
loop_
_entity_poly.entity_id
_entity_poly.type
_entity_poly.pdbx_seq_one_letter_code
_entity_poly.pdbx_strand_id
1 'polypeptide(L)'
;MPIIKAPPKQAKTVTIQARVEESVKVQLDRYAEFIDSTPSYVITEALKVLFKRDDEFKTWLGQQPSNGNIQELKGGGLKETA
;
A
#
# COMPACT_ATOMS: atom_id res chain seq x y z
N MET A 1 35.87 -11.39 -6.31
CA MET A 1 34.63 -11.40 -5.51
C MET A 1 33.88 -10.11 -5.79
N PRO A 2 32.59 -10.14 -6.16
CA PRO A 2 31.85 -8.91 -6.44
C PRO A 2 31.60 -8.11 -5.14
N ILE A 3 31.94 -6.82 -5.19
CA ILE A 3 31.81 -5.84 -4.09
C ILE A 3 30.42 -5.18 -4.10
N ILE A 4 29.69 -5.32 -5.21
CA ILE A 4 28.38 -4.70 -5.39
C ILE A 4 27.32 -5.59 -4.75
N LYS A 5 26.70 -5.08 -3.68
CA LYS A 5 25.53 -5.71 -3.05
C LYS A 5 24.39 -5.77 -4.05
N ALA A 6 23.73 -6.91 -4.13
CA ALA A 6 22.55 -7.09 -4.98
C ALA A 6 21.54 -5.96 -4.69
N PRO A 7 20.93 -5.36 -5.73
CA PRO A 7 19.97 -4.27 -5.54
C PRO A 7 18.85 -4.72 -4.59
N PRO A 8 18.39 -3.83 -3.68
CA PRO A 8 17.35 -4.19 -2.71
C PRO A 8 16.14 -4.72 -3.47
N LYS A 9 15.64 -5.89 -3.06
CA LYS A 9 14.46 -6.54 -3.61
C LYS A 9 13.36 -5.49 -3.71
N GLN A 10 13.02 -5.12 -4.94
CA GLN A 10 11.91 -4.20 -5.22
C GLN A 10 10.70 -4.69 -4.42
N ALA A 11 10.09 -3.79 -3.65
CA ALA A 11 8.90 -4.11 -2.88
C ALA A 11 7.90 -4.82 -3.81
N LYS A 12 7.32 -5.93 -3.37
CA LYS A 12 6.39 -6.72 -4.20
C LYS A 12 5.18 -5.87 -4.54
N THR A 13 5.18 -5.24 -5.70
CA THR A 13 4.05 -4.50 -6.24
C THR A 13 3.07 -5.49 -6.87
N VAL A 14 1.80 -5.38 -6.52
CA VAL A 14 0.72 -6.20 -7.11
C VAL A 14 -0.21 -5.27 -7.88
N THR A 15 -0.59 -5.67 -9.09
CA THR A 15 -1.53 -4.90 -9.92
C THR A 15 -2.96 -5.22 -9.53
N ILE A 16 -3.75 -4.18 -9.27
CA ILE A 16 -5.20 -4.29 -9.04
C ILE A 16 -5.90 -3.69 -10.26
N GLN A 17 -6.84 -4.43 -10.84
CA GLN A 17 -7.73 -3.91 -11.88
C GLN A 17 -9.09 -3.60 -11.25
N ALA A 18 -9.49 -2.34 -11.30
CA ALA A 18 -10.78 -1.87 -10.79
C ALA A 18 -11.46 -0.96 -11.82
N ARG A 19 -12.80 -1.06 -11.91
CA ARG A 19 -13.60 -0.11 -12.70
C ARG A 19 -14.01 1.04 -11.79
N VAL A 20 -13.85 2.26 -12.29
CA VAL A 20 -14.24 3.49 -11.60
C VAL A 20 -15.05 4.36 -12.56
N GLU A 21 -15.84 5.27 -12.01
CA GLU A 21 -16.53 6.28 -12.79
C GLU A 21 -15.51 7.21 -13.50
N GLU A 22 -15.88 7.70 -14.68
CA GLU A 22 -15.01 8.58 -15.47
C GLU A 22 -14.65 9.87 -14.70
N SER A 23 -15.62 10.44 -13.99
CA SER A 23 -15.42 11.61 -13.13
C SER A 23 -14.33 11.39 -12.07
N VAL A 24 -14.33 10.22 -11.44
CA VAL A 24 -13.34 9.82 -10.43
C VAL A 24 -11.97 9.66 -11.06
N LYS A 25 -11.87 9.07 -12.26
CA LYS A 25 -10.61 8.95 -12.99
C LYS A 25 -10.02 10.33 -13.32
N VAL A 26 -10.82 11.26 -13.83
CA VAL A 26 -10.39 12.63 -14.14
C VAL A 26 -9.90 13.37 -12.90
N GLN A 27 -10.60 13.23 -11.77
CA GLN A 27 -10.17 13.84 -10.51
C GLN A 27 -8.88 13.21 -9.98
N LEU A 28 -8.72 11.89 -10.09
CA LEU A 28 -7.52 11.18 -9.69
C LEU A 28 -6.29 11.67 -10.48
N ASP A 29 -6.42 11.82 -11.80
CA ASP A 29 -5.32 12.31 -12.65
C ASP A 29 -4.91 13.73 -12.22
N ARG A 30 -5.87 14.64 -12.08
CA ARG A 30 -5.60 16.03 -11.65
C ARG A 30 -4.98 16.10 -10.26
N TYR A 31 -5.43 15.25 -9.35
CA TYR A 31 -4.88 15.21 -7.99
C TYR A 31 -3.44 14.70 -8.00
N ALA A 32 -3.15 13.68 -8.81
CA ALA A 32 -1.79 13.18 -9.00
C ALA A 32 -0.87 14.28 -9.56
N GLU A 33 -1.33 15.04 -10.55
CA GLU A 33 -0.60 16.20 -11.08
C GLU A 33 -0.37 17.28 -10.02
N PHE A 34 -1.39 17.60 -9.21
CA PHE A 34 -1.31 18.62 -8.16
C PHE A 34 -0.23 18.32 -7.10
N ILE A 35 0.00 17.04 -6.79
CA ILE A 35 1.01 16.62 -5.79
C ILE A 35 2.32 16.13 -6.42
N ASP A 36 2.52 16.34 -7.74
CA ASP A 36 3.66 15.84 -8.50
C ASP A 36 3.90 14.34 -8.32
N SER A 37 2.84 13.55 -8.54
CA SER A 37 2.86 12.11 -8.33
C SER A 37 2.09 11.33 -9.40
N THR A 38 1.92 10.02 -9.19
CA THR A 38 1.21 9.12 -10.11
C THR A 38 -0.15 8.71 -9.56
N PRO A 39 -1.15 8.42 -10.42
CA PRO A 39 -2.44 7.88 -10.00
C PRO A 39 -2.29 6.62 -9.11
N SER A 40 -1.36 5.73 -9.45
CA SER A 40 -1.06 4.53 -8.66
C SER A 40 -0.58 4.84 -7.25
N TYR A 41 0.24 5.88 -7.09
CA TYR A 41 0.72 6.33 -5.78
C TYR A 41 -0.43 6.88 -4.94
N VAL A 42 -1.25 7.75 -5.54
CA VAL A 42 -2.43 8.33 -4.88
C VAL A 42 -3.40 7.23 -4.42
N ILE A 43 -3.72 6.26 -5.29
CA ILE A 43 -4.58 5.12 -4.92
C ILE A 43 -3.98 4.36 -3.74
N THR A 44 -2.68 4.07 -3.78
CA THR A 44 -1.99 3.32 -2.73
C THR A 44 -2.05 4.07 -1.39
N GLU A 45 -1.75 5.36 -1.37
CA GLU A 45 -1.80 6.16 -0.15
C GLU A 45 -3.24 6.34 0.37
N ALA A 46 -4.21 6.56 -0.52
CA ALA A 46 -5.63 6.64 -0.16
C ALA A 46 -6.12 5.35 0.51
N LEU A 47 -5.77 4.18 -0.05
CA LEU A 47 -6.11 2.88 0.53
C LEU A 47 -5.44 2.67 1.89
N LYS A 48 -4.15 3.03 2.04
CA LYS A 48 -3.46 2.97 3.35
C LYS A 48 -4.15 3.83 4.39
N VAL A 49 -4.59 5.04 4.03
CA VAL A 49 -5.31 5.94 4.93
C VAL A 49 -6.67 5.35 5.30
N LEU A 50 -7.41 4.83 4.32
CA LEU A 50 -8.70 4.17 4.52
C LEU A 50 -8.60 3.02 5.54
N PHE A 51 -7.69 2.06 5.29
CA PHE A 51 -7.50 0.91 6.19
C PHE A 51 -7.02 1.30 7.58
N LYS A 52 -6.32 2.43 7.72
CA LYS A 52 -5.86 2.96 9.01
C LYS A 52 -6.91 3.76 9.74
N ARG A 53 -7.90 4.36 9.07
CA ARG A 53 -8.90 5.23 9.71
C ARG A 53 -10.25 4.55 9.93
N ASP A 54 -10.54 3.47 9.22
CA ASP A 54 -11.79 2.73 9.38
C ASP A 54 -11.69 1.75 10.56
N ASP A 55 -12.22 2.14 11.71
CA ASP A 55 -12.21 1.32 12.93
C ASP A 55 -13.17 0.13 12.87
N GLU A 56 -14.25 0.23 12.08
CA GLU A 56 -15.15 -0.89 11.83
C GLU A 56 -14.44 -1.95 10.99
N PHE A 57 -13.74 -1.54 9.92
CA PHE A 57 -12.92 -2.43 9.11
C PHE A 57 -11.83 -3.13 9.94
N LYS A 58 -11.14 -2.42 10.84
CA LYS A 58 -10.15 -3.03 11.74
C LYS A 58 -10.76 -4.05 12.68
N THR A 59 -11.92 -3.72 13.25
CA THR A 59 -12.65 -4.59 14.18
C THR A 59 -13.10 -5.85 13.46
N TRP A 60 -13.65 -5.71 12.25
CA TRP A 60 -14.02 -6.81 11.38
C TRP A 60 -12.80 -7.67 10.99
N LEU A 61 -11.67 -7.04 10.65
CA LEU A 61 -10.43 -7.74 10.30
C LEU A 61 -9.88 -8.57 11.46
N GLY A 62 -9.98 -8.08 12.71
CA GLY A 62 -9.56 -8.79 13.91
C GLY A 62 -10.43 -10.01 14.27
N GLN A 63 -11.65 -10.09 13.74
CA GLN A 63 -12.58 -11.21 13.95
C GLN A 63 -12.43 -12.32 12.90
N GLN A 64 -11.68 -12.08 11.80
CA GLN A 64 -11.50 -13.09 10.77
C GLN A 64 -10.59 -14.23 11.28
N PRO A 65 -10.94 -15.51 11.02
CA PRO A 65 -10.03 -16.62 11.29
C PRO A 65 -8.73 -16.35 10.54
N SER A 66 -7.59 -16.64 11.17
CA SER A 66 -6.24 -16.35 10.65
C SER A 66 -5.90 -17.19 9.42
N ASN A 67 -6.67 -17.07 8.34
CA ASN A 67 -6.36 -17.62 7.04
C ASN A 67 -5.45 -16.62 6.31
N GLY A 68 -4.18 -16.65 6.70
CA GLY A 68 -3.06 -16.24 5.84
C GLY A 68 -2.75 -14.74 5.78
N ASN A 69 -1.64 -14.38 6.44
CA ASN A 69 -0.65 -13.40 5.98
C ASN A 69 -0.92 -11.88 6.13
N ILE A 70 -2.07 -11.40 6.63
CA ILE A 70 -2.26 -9.92 6.80
C ILE A 70 -1.55 -9.37 8.06
N GLN A 71 -1.13 -10.23 9.00
CA GLN A 71 -0.52 -9.82 10.27
C GLN A 71 0.93 -9.28 10.16
N GLU A 72 1.64 -9.47 9.04
CA GLU A 72 3.07 -9.08 8.91
C GLU A 72 3.34 -7.66 8.38
N LEU A 73 2.32 -6.85 8.05
CA LEU A 73 2.56 -5.47 7.58
C LEU A 73 2.85 -4.45 8.71
N LYS A 74 2.87 -4.91 9.97
CA LYS A 74 3.13 -4.08 11.16
C LYS A 74 4.57 -4.27 11.65
N GLY A 75 5.56 -3.86 10.86
CA GLY A 75 6.96 -4.15 11.19
C GLY A 75 8.04 -3.33 10.49
N GLY A 76 7.75 -2.08 10.09
CA GLY A 76 8.78 -1.13 9.69
C GLY A 76 9.59 -0.65 10.91
N GLY A 77 10.34 -1.55 11.53
CA GLY A 77 11.20 -1.27 12.66
C GLY A 77 12.44 -2.15 12.54
N LEU A 78 13.45 -1.64 11.84
CA LEU A 78 14.81 -2.13 11.94
C LEU A 78 15.14 -2.26 13.43
N LYS A 79 15.30 -3.49 13.91
CA LYS A 79 15.95 -3.75 15.19
C LYS A 79 17.26 -4.43 14.87
N GLU A 80 18.29 -3.74 15.30
CA GLU A 80 19.68 -4.02 15.09
C GLU A 80 20.09 -5.38 15.65
N THR A 81 21.15 -5.88 15.04
CA THR A 81 21.93 -7.07 15.34
C THR A 81 22.40 -7.17 16.78
N ALA A 82 22.37 -8.38 17.34
CA ALA A 82 23.36 -8.88 18.28
C ALA A 82 23.52 -10.39 18.08
#